data_AF-A0A2W1B8S2-F1
#
_entry.id   AF-A0A2W1B8S2-F1
#
_cell.length_a   1.000
_cell.length_b   1.000
_cell.length_c   1.000
_cell.angle_alpha   90.00
_cell.angle_beta   90.00
_cell.angle_gamma   90.00
#
_symmetry.space_group_name_H-M   'P 1'
#
loop_
_entity.id
_entity.type
_entity.pdbx_description
1 polymer ?
#
loop_
_entity_poly.entity_id
_entity_poly.type
_entity_poly.pdbx_seq_one_letter_code
_entity_poly.pdbx_strand_id
1 'polypeptide(L)'
;MFQPSMMGNLEAGLAETMEYMFKHFSPEDQLLLANNVFLTGGCSQFPGLKERLERELLEMRPFQSTHKVVMAQNPSLDAWYGARDFAGSNEFETWCISKEEYYEMGAEYLKEHYASNKYYMSPAPIVDNTLAPSIDSNVVKEEIVVDC
;
A
#
# COMPACT_ATOMS: atom_id res chain seq x y z
N MET A 1 -19.20 0.88 2.80
CA MET A 1 -18.08 1.56 3.48
C MET A 1 -18.21 1.45 5.00
N PHE A 2 -19.21 2.09 5.63
CA PHE A 2 -19.39 1.97 7.08
C PHE A 2 -20.20 0.75 7.52
N GLN A 3 -21.06 0.22 6.65
CA GLN A 3 -21.89 -0.96 6.91
C GLN A 3 -21.81 -1.93 5.72
N PRO A 4 -20.72 -2.70 5.57
CA PRO A 4 -20.55 -3.64 4.46
C PRO A 4 -21.61 -4.75 4.42
N SER A 5 -22.14 -5.14 5.58
CA SER A 5 -23.18 -6.17 5.75
C SER A 5 -24.47 -5.89 4.96
N MET A 6 -24.82 -4.62 4.74
CA MET A 6 -25.98 -4.23 3.91
C MET A 6 -25.88 -4.72 2.47
N MET A 7 -24.66 -4.92 1.98
CA MET A 7 -24.36 -5.44 0.64
C MET A 7 -24.05 -6.94 0.66
N GLY A 8 -24.23 -7.62 1.80
CA GLY A 8 -23.87 -9.04 1.98
C GLY A 8 -22.38 -9.29 2.14
N ASN A 9 -21.56 -8.25 2.35
CA ASN A 9 -20.14 -8.41 2.64
C ASN A 9 -19.93 -8.66 4.14
N LEU A 10 -19.11 -9.67 4.47
CA LEU A 10 -18.77 -10.07 5.84
C LEU A 10 -17.58 -9.29 6.42
N GLU A 11 -16.96 -8.42 5.63
CA GLU A 11 -15.89 -7.54 6.09
C GLU A 11 -16.38 -6.49 7.10
N ALA A 12 -15.48 -6.09 7.98
CA ALA A 12 -15.71 -5.04 8.96
C ALA A 12 -15.89 -3.67 8.27
N GLY A 13 -16.74 -2.83 8.85
CA GLY A 13 -16.88 -1.44 8.42
C GLY A 13 -15.66 -0.60 8.77
N LEU A 14 -15.51 0.56 8.12
CA LEU A 14 -14.37 1.46 8.35
C LEU A 14 -14.15 1.80 9.83
N ALA A 15 -15.22 2.11 10.56
CA ALA A 15 -15.15 2.45 11.98
C ALA A 15 -14.69 1.27 12.85
N GLU A 16 -15.21 0.07 12.59
CA GLU A 16 -14.82 -1.16 13.28
C GLU A 16 -13.35 -1.50 13.03
N THR A 17 -12.89 -1.34 11.78
CA THR A 17 -11.47 -1.53 11.43
C THR A 17 -10.58 -0.53 12.16
N MET A 18 -10.98 0.73 12.28
CA MET A 18 -10.22 1.73 13.05
C MET A 18 -10.16 1.40 14.54
N GLU A 19 -11.27 0.96 15.12
CA GLU A 19 -11.32 0.56 16.52
C GLU A 19 -10.41 -0.64 16.79
N TYR A 20 -10.48 -1.63 15.88
CA TYR A 20 -9.59 -2.79 15.92
C TYR A 20 -8.13 -2.39 15.84
N MET A 21 -7.76 -1.47 14.93
CA MET A 21 -6.40 -0.95 14.82
C MET A 21 -5.94 -0.27 16.10
N PHE A 22 -6.74 0.62 16.70
CA PHE A 22 -6.35 1.30 17.93
C PHE A 22 -6.07 0.34 19.09
N LYS A 23 -6.77 -0.79 19.18
CA LYS A 23 -6.55 -1.80 20.24
C LYS A 23 -5.14 -2.42 20.21
N HIS A 24 -4.42 -2.34 19.10
CA HIS A 24 -3.03 -2.82 18.98
C HIS A 24 -1.97 -1.82 19.44
N PHE A 25 -2.36 -0.58 19.73
CA PHE A 25 -1.44 0.50 20.09
C PHE A 25 -1.56 0.88 21.58
N SER A 26 -0.49 1.48 22.12
CA SER A 26 -0.50 2.03 23.47
C SER A 26 -1.49 3.22 23.57
N PRO A 27 -1.99 3.58 24.77
CA PRO A 27 -2.90 4.72 24.92
C PRO A 27 -2.33 6.04 24.38
N GLU A 28 -1.01 6.24 24.49
CA GLU A 28 -0.28 7.40 23.97
C GLU A 28 -0.29 7.42 22.44
N ASP A 29 0.08 6.30 21.81
CA ASP A 29 0.08 6.17 20.34
C ASP A 29 -1.32 6.33 19.76
N GLN A 30 -2.34 5.78 20.43
CA GLN A 30 -3.72 5.94 19.99
C GLN A 30 -4.15 7.41 19.97
N LEU A 31 -3.70 8.23 20.94
CA LEU A 31 -3.97 9.66 20.95
C LEU A 31 -3.23 10.36 19.81
N LEU A 32 -1.97 10.00 19.55
CA LEU A 32 -1.21 10.55 18.44
C LEU A 32 -1.88 10.23 17.09
N LEU A 33 -2.27 8.99 16.88
CA LEU A 33 -2.95 8.53 15.65
C LEU A 33 -4.31 9.22 15.47
N ALA A 34 -5.12 9.34 16.53
CA ALA A 34 -6.42 10.00 16.46
C ALA A 34 -6.33 11.51 16.14
N ASN A 35 -5.22 12.16 16.51
CA ASN A 35 -4.96 13.57 16.16
C ASN A 35 -4.36 13.75 14.76
N ASN A 36 -4.02 12.67 14.05
CA ASN A 36 -3.35 12.69 12.75
C ASN A 36 -4.10 11.85 11.72
N VAL A 37 -5.42 12.04 11.60
CA VAL A 37 -6.23 11.36 10.59
C VAL A 37 -6.29 12.22 9.33
N PHE A 38 -5.78 11.69 8.21
CA PHE A 38 -5.77 12.38 6.92
C PHE A 38 -6.66 11.65 5.90
N LEU A 39 -7.65 12.36 5.35
CA LEU A 39 -8.56 11.87 4.33
C LEU A 39 -8.07 12.25 2.94
N THR A 40 -7.84 11.23 2.11
CA THR A 40 -7.37 11.38 0.72
C THR A 40 -8.05 10.35 -0.20
N GLY A 41 -7.87 10.50 -1.51
CA GLY A 41 -8.47 9.67 -2.55
C GLY A 41 -9.86 10.14 -2.98
N GLY A 42 -10.34 9.67 -4.13
CA GLY A 42 -11.60 10.14 -4.73
C GLY A 42 -12.82 9.94 -3.82
N CYS A 43 -12.93 8.80 -3.13
CA CYS A 43 -14.04 8.52 -2.22
C CYS A 43 -14.08 9.45 -1.00
N SER A 44 -13.01 10.17 -0.68
CA SER A 44 -13.00 11.12 0.44
C SER A 44 -13.89 12.35 0.18
N GLN A 45 -14.25 12.59 -1.09
CA GLN A 45 -15.09 13.71 -1.52
C GLN A 45 -16.59 13.47 -1.28
N PHE A 46 -16.98 12.30 -0.75
CA PHE A 46 -18.37 12.06 -0.42
C PHE A 46 -18.86 13.07 0.64
N PRO A 47 -19.97 13.79 0.36
CA PRO A 47 -20.52 14.75 1.30
C PRO A 47 -20.83 14.10 2.65
N GLY A 48 -20.44 14.74 3.75
CA GLY A 48 -20.71 14.22 5.10
C GLY A 48 -19.71 13.17 5.59
N LEU A 49 -18.73 12.74 4.78
CA LEU A 49 -17.78 11.70 5.18
C LEU A 49 -16.89 12.16 6.34
N LYS A 50 -16.39 13.40 6.27
CA LYS A 50 -15.52 13.95 7.31
C LYS A 50 -16.26 14.03 8.64
N GLU A 51 -17.46 14.59 8.62
CA GLU A 51 -18.32 14.76 9.79
C GLU A 51 -18.72 13.41 10.38
N ARG A 52 -19.00 12.43 9.52
CA ARG A 52 -19.25 11.05 9.96
C ARG A 52 -18.02 10.49 10.67
N LEU A 53 -16.83 10.64 10.09
CA LEU A 53 -15.61 10.09 10.65
C LEU A 53 -15.21 10.75 11.97
N GLU A 54 -15.37 12.07 12.09
CA GLU A 54 -15.18 12.80 13.35
C GLU A 54 -16.12 12.28 14.44
N ARG A 55 -17.38 11.99 14.10
CA ARG A 55 -18.32 11.39 15.06
C ARG A 55 -17.92 9.98 15.49
N GLU A 56 -17.53 9.11 14.56
CA GLU A 56 -17.05 7.75 14.89
C GLU A 56 -15.82 7.80 15.80
N LEU A 57 -14.87 8.71 15.51
CA LEU A 57 -13.70 8.95 16.36
C LEU A 57 -14.09 9.46 17.75
N LEU A 58 -15.07 10.34 17.85
CA LEU A 58 -15.56 10.81 19.15
C LEU A 58 -16.19 9.67 19.97
N GLU A 59 -17.00 8.82 19.32
CA GLU A 59 -17.72 7.72 19.98
C GLU A 59 -16.79 6.59 20.42
N MET A 60 -15.73 6.30 19.66
CA MET A 60 -14.81 5.19 19.95
C MET A 60 -13.70 5.53 20.95
N ARG A 61 -13.46 6.82 21.24
CA ARG A 61 -12.34 7.27 22.06
C ARG A 61 -12.78 7.59 23.49
N PRO A 62 -11.85 7.54 24.47
CA PRO A 62 -12.15 7.93 25.85
C PRO A 62 -12.70 9.35 25.94
N PHE A 63 -13.58 9.60 26.92
CA PHE A 63 -14.17 10.91 27.16
C PHE A 63 -13.09 12.01 27.25
N GLN A 64 -13.34 13.16 26.61
CA GLN A 64 -12.42 14.32 26.52
C GLN A 64 -11.11 14.09 25.76
N SER A 65 -10.92 12.96 25.08
CA SER A 65 -9.79 12.80 24.17
C SER A 65 -9.92 13.69 22.92
N THR A 66 -8.80 14.22 22.45
CA THR A 66 -8.77 15.02 21.22
C THR A 66 -8.62 14.12 20.00
N HIS A 67 -9.21 14.56 18.89
CA HIS A 67 -9.03 13.94 17.58
C HIS A 67 -9.09 15.05 16.52
N LYS A 68 -8.47 14.79 15.37
CA LYS A 68 -8.43 15.74 14.27
C LYS A 68 -8.43 15.00 12.94
N VAL A 69 -9.43 15.31 12.13
CA VAL A 69 -9.56 14.82 10.76
C VAL A 69 -9.24 15.96 9.80
N VAL A 70 -8.20 15.78 9.00
CA VAL A 70 -7.79 16.72 7.95
C VAL A 70 -8.14 16.11 6.60
N MET A 71 -8.75 16.90 5.72
CA MET A 71 -8.99 16.49 4.35
C MET A 71 -7.92 17.07 3.43
N ALA A 72 -7.49 16.27 2.46
CA ALA A 72 -6.66 16.68 1.34
C ALA A 72 -7.26 17.91 0.63
N GLN A 73 -6.40 18.81 0.14
CA GLN A 73 -6.87 19.99 -0.61
C GLN A 73 -7.40 19.58 -1.97
N ASN A 74 -6.69 18.66 -2.65
CA ASN A 74 -7.13 18.05 -3.88
C ASN A 74 -7.05 16.52 -3.74
N PRO A 75 -8.07 15.85 -3.17
CA PRO A 75 -7.98 14.43 -2.84
C PRO A 75 -7.68 13.49 -4.03
N SER A 76 -7.96 13.93 -5.25
CA SER A 76 -7.64 13.18 -6.47
C SER A 76 -6.21 13.39 -6.99
N LEU A 77 -5.57 14.50 -6.65
CA LEU A 77 -4.27 14.91 -7.20
C LEU A 77 -3.15 14.98 -6.16
N ASP A 78 -3.47 15.08 -4.88
CA ASP A 78 -2.48 15.24 -3.81
C ASP A 78 -1.49 14.06 -3.75
N ALA A 79 -1.92 12.85 -4.12
CA ALA A 79 -1.02 11.71 -4.27
C ALA A 79 0.04 11.95 -5.36
N TRP A 80 -0.36 12.51 -6.51
CA TRP A 80 0.56 12.86 -7.59
C TRP A 80 1.44 14.05 -7.22
N TYR A 81 0.90 15.08 -6.55
CA TYR A 81 1.69 16.21 -6.08
C TYR A 81 2.76 15.77 -5.07
N GLY A 82 2.42 14.87 -4.13
CA GLY A 82 3.40 14.29 -3.20
C GLY A 82 4.50 13.52 -3.93
N ALA A 83 4.14 12.72 -4.94
CA ALA A 83 5.13 11.98 -5.75
C ALA A 83 6.01 12.93 -6.58
N ARG A 84 5.46 14.00 -7.16
CA ARG A 84 6.20 15.04 -7.88
C ARG A 84 7.21 15.73 -6.95
N ASP A 85 6.77 16.12 -5.77
CA ASP A 85 7.61 16.83 -4.80
C ASP A 85 8.71 15.92 -4.26
N PHE A 86 8.41 14.64 -4.04
CA PHE A 86 9.41 13.61 -3.71
C PHE A 86 10.41 13.40 -4.86
N ALA A 87 9.96 13.34 -6.12
CA ALA A 87 10.85 13.21 -7.27
C ALA A 87 11.77 14.42 -7.47
N GLY A 88 11.36 15.60 -7.00
CA GLY A 88 12.19 16.81 -6.98
C GLY A 88 13.10 16.95 -5.75
N SER A 89 13.06 16.00 -4.80
CA SER A 89 13.89 16.03 -3.59
C SER A 89 15.33 15.59 -3.87
N ASN A 90 16.26 15.99 -3.00
CA ASN A 90 17.67 15.59 -3.11
C ASN A 90 17.88 14.10 -2.81
N GLU A 91 16.94 13.50 -2.08
CA GLU A 91 16.96 12.10 -1.69
C GLU A 91 16.46 11.16 -2.78
N PHE A 92 15.82 11.67 -3.84
CA PHE A 92 15.17 10.86 -4.87
C PHE A 92 16.08 9.79 -5.47
N GLU A 93 17.29 10.18 -5.88
CA GLU A 93 18.27 9.26 -6.49
C GLU A 93 18.68 8.11 -5.55
N THR A 94 18.67 8.34 -4.24
CA THR A 94 19.02 7.31 -3.24
C THR A 94 18.01 6.17 -3.25
N TRP A 95 16.76 6.48 -3.53
CA TRP A 95 15.63 5.55 -3.50
C TRP A 95 15.32 4.93 -4.87
N CYS A 96 15.95 5.43 -5.93
CA CYS A 96 15.87 4.81 -7.24
C CYS A 96 16.59 3.45 -7.27
N ILE A 97 16.10 2.56 -8.13
CA ILE A 97 16.77 1.30 -8.47
C ILE A 97 17.47 1.52 -9.81
N SER A 98 18.79 1.42 -9.80
CA SER A 98 19.63 1.50 -10.99
C SER A 98 19.44 0.28 -11.89
N LYS A 99 19.87 0.40 -13.15
CA LYS A 99 19.80 -0.70 -14.12
C LYS A 99 20.66 -1.88 -13.67
N GLU A 100 21.81 -1.59 -13.06
CA GLU A 100 22.76 -2.56 -12.53
C GLU A 100 22.14 -3.32 -11.35
N GLU A 101 21.56 -2.60 -10.37
CA GLU A 101 20.84 -3.23 -9.23
C GLU A 101 19.69 -4.11 -9.71
N TYR A 102 18.93 -3.67 -10.72
CA TYR A 102 17.85 -4.47 -11.30
C TYR A 102 18.35 -5.78 -11.94
N TYR A 103 19.48 -5.75 -12.65
CA TYR A 103 20.03 -6.96 -13.26
C TYR A 103 20.62 -7.95 -12.24
N GLU A 104 21.14 -7.45 -11.12
CA GLU A 104 21.69 -8.30 -10.06
C GLU A 104 20.59 -8.89 -9.18
N MET A 105 19.59 -8.09 -8.81
CA MET A 105 18.57 -8.45 -7.82
C MET A 105 17.29 -9.01 -8.44
N GLY A 106 17.06 -8.76 -9.73
CA GLY A 106 15.90 -9.23 -10.48
C GLY A 106 14.67 -8.32 -10.35
N ALA A 107 13.60 -8.70 -11.05
CA ALA A 107 12.39 -7.88 -11.22
C ALA A 107 11.57 -7.69 -9.94
N GLU A 108 11.68 -8.60 -8.98
CA GLU A 108 10.92 -8.58 -7.73
C GLU A 108 11.55 -7.66 -6.67
N TYR A 109 12.79 -7.20 -6.91
CA TYR A 109 13.50 -6.38 -5.95
C TYR A 109 12.90 -4.98 -5.84
N LEU A 110 12.62 -4.57 -4.59
CA LEU A 110 12.23 -3.22 -4.24
C LEU A 110 13.15 -2.70 -3.15
N LYS A 111 13.68 -1.49 -3.33
CA LYS A 111 14.47 -0.81 -2.30
C LYS A 111 13.56 -0.43 -1.13
N GLU A 112 13.95 -0.80 0.10
CA GLU A 112 13.15 -0.49 1.29
C GLU A 112 13.07 1.02 1.50
N HIS A 113 11.86 1.57 1.45
CA HIS A 113 11.60 3.00 1.64
C HIS A 113 10.51 3.17 2.70
N TYR A 114 10.59 4.21 3.53
CA TYR A 114 9.64 4.44 4.62
C TYR A 114 8.19 4.64 4.15
N ALA A 115 7.99 5.03 2.89
CA ALA A 115 6.68 5.16 2.24
C ALA A 115 6.37 4.05 1.22
N SER A 116 7.17 2.97 1.18
CA SER A 116 6.95 1.80 0.32
C SER A 116 6.65 0.55 1.15
N ASN A 117 6.25 -0.52 0.47
CA ASN A 117 6.11 -1.82 1.10
C ASN A 117 7.48 -2.36 1.51
N LYS A 118 7.49 -3.15 2.59
CA LYS A 118 8.68 -3.91 2.98
C LYS A 118 8.96 -4.97 1.92
N TYR A 119 10.21 -5.07 1.48
CA TYR A 119 10.62 -6.08 0.53
C TYR A 119 10.69 -7.44 1.21
N TYR A 120 10.05 -8.43 0.61
CA TYR A 120 10.18 -9.83 0.97
C TYR A 120 10.62 -10.59 -0.26
N MET A 121 11.73 -11.33 -0.14
CA MET A 121 12.19 -12.19 -1.23
C MET A 121 11.11 -13.24 -1.51
N SER A 122 10.66 -13.29 -2.76
CA SER A 122 9.72 -14.32 -3.21
C SER A 122 10.29 -15.70 -2.87
N PRO A 123 9.48 -16.59 -2.27
CA PRO A 123 9.95 -17.93 -1.94
C PRO A 123 10.44 -18.63 -3.21
N ALA A 124 11.48 -19.46 -3.08
CA ALA A 124 12.01 -20.22 -4.19
C ALA A 124 10.86 -20.99 -4.88
N PRO A 125 10.81 -21.03 -6.23
CA PRO A 125 9.80 -21.78 -6.95
C PRO A 125 9.78 -23.21 -6.41
N ILE A 126 8.59 -23.72 -6.11
CA ILE A 126 8.44 -25.13 -5.75
C ILE A 126 8.86 -25.92 -6.99
N VAL A 127 9.95 -26.67 -6.89
CA VAL A 127 10.40 -27.57 -7.95
C VAL A 127 9.41 -28.73 -7.99
N ASP A 128 8.41 -28.64 -8.85
CA ASP A 128 7.44 -29.70 -9.06
C ASP A 128 8.08 -30.80 -9.93
N ASN A 129 8.80 -31.72 -9.26
CA ASN A 129 9.47 -32.86 -9.91
C ASN A 129 8.48 -33.82 -10.60
N THR A 130 7.17 -33.61 -10.45
CA THR A 130 6.11 -34.41 -11.05
C THR A 130 5.74 -33.98 -12.47
N LEU A 131 6.22 -32.82 -12.93
CA LEU A 131 5.95 -32.26 -14.26
C LEU A 131 7.16 -32.27 -15.21
N ALA A 132 8.28 -32.88 -14.84
CA ALA A 132 9.43 -33.00 -15.75
C ALA A 132 8.99 -33.77 -17.02
N PRO A 133 8.92 -33.14 -18.20
CA PRO A 133 8.75 -33.90 -19.43
C PRO A 133 10.03 -34.70 -19.63
N SER A 134 9.89 -35.98 -19.96
CA SER A 134 10.98 -36.77 -20.49
C SER A 134 11.67 -35.98 -21.60
N ILE A 135 12.96 -35.72 -21.44
CA ILE A 135 13.79 -35.04 -22.42
C ILE A 135 13.78 -35.92 -23.68
N ASP A 136 12.91 -35.61 -24.65
CA ASP A 136 13.03 -36.14 -26.00
C ASP A 136 14.16 -35.38 -26.69
N SER A 137 15.19 -36.14 -27.07
CA SER A 137 16.47 -35.72 -27.61
C SER A 137 16.41 -35.14 -29.04
N ASN A 138 15.27 -34.61 -29.50
CA ASN A 138 15.05 -34.18 -30.88
C ASN A 138 14.40 -32.79 -31.00
N VAL A 139 14.99 -31.75 -30.41
CA VAL A 139 14.67 -30.37 -30.79
C VAL A 139 15.85 -29.77 -31.54
N VAL A 140 15.69 -29.65 -32.84
CA VAL A 140 16.60 -28.98 -33.77
C VAL A 140 16.74 -27.53 -33.36
N LYS A 141 17.97 -27.07 -33.14
CA LYS A 141 18.29 -25.65 -32.99
C LYS A 141 18.25 -25.01 -34.37
N GLU A 142 17.24 -24.21 -34.67
CA GLU A 142 17.33 -23.24 -35.76
C GLU A 142 18.05 -21.99 -35.24
N GLU A 143 19.29 -21.80 -35.70
CA GLU A 143 20.01 -20.54 -35.60
C GLU A 143 19.35 -19.52 -36.53
N ILE A 144 18.84 -18.43 -35.96
CA ILE A 144 18.41 -17.27 -36.75
C ILE A 144 19.66 -16.42 -37.00
N VAL A 145 20.21 -16.54 -38.20
CA VAL A 145 21.23 -15.61 -38.72
C VAL A 145 20.51 -14.31 -39.08
N VAL A 146 20.87 -13.21 -38.40
CA VAL A 146 20.44 -11.86 -38.78
C VAL A 146 21.53 -11.29 -39.67
N ASP A 147 21.29 -11.27 -40.98
CA ASP A 147 22.10 -10.48 -41.90
C ASP A 147 21.81 -8.98 -41.69
N CYS A 148 22.89 -8.19 -41.76
CA CYS A 148 23.07 -6.78 -41.40
C CYS A 148 21.96 -5.78 -41.78
#